data_AF-A0A811LDY9-F1
#
_entry.id   AF-A0A811LDY9-F1
#
_cell.length_a   1.000
_cell.length_b   1.000
_cell.length_c   1.000
_cell.angle_alpha   90.00
_cell.angle_beta   90.00
_cell.angle_gamma   90.00
#
_symmetry.space_group_name_H-M   'P 1'
#
loop_
_entity.id
_entity.type
_entity.pdbx_description
1 polymer ?
#
loop_
_entity_poly.entity_id
_entity_poly.type
_entity_poly.pdbx_seq_one_letter_code
_entity_poly.pdbx_strand_id
1 'polypeptide(L)'
;MIRYLALVFLIRFGFGTPYRDSEGLVVDGTRHGVYNLKVELDGKEDGLYYGKNEEKYRGKEVNSHGEYNGQSDGKSHGEYGGQSNGNKGYNGRSDGKDHGGHNRRKDREGDNKKMVYQQFYQFDQSPFKDMKEYEMCDGSYKEEYRQVYCKGPLLEAVNHLRIYNDSKDYVDSVLKQAPAIIIAEFQKRFGDEPDVSQIDRSDLQKFIDEFFSPPESELDNCEPEDWTERPTNILKIQDANLRDWALNLNGLWKTLCRRVKTTVFADKERHSLIPVNQPFIVPGGRFREFYYWDTYWIIKGLLVSGMQTSSRYMLKNMLQMVEQFGFVPNGGRAYYTRRSHPPTLIPAVYEYYQASGDRSFVNSSLSLLEKEFNFWAEQRSKAFQIDGDTVRAYFYESPTNVPRPESFLADYEVAINMKEEDRPFFFKAAASAAESGWDFSSRWFRDDQTLQSMETQNIAPVDLNAFLCYNMDILGYLFEVTGYSGKADEYQRKFDRFRKTFEKIFYNETEGAWYDYNIRTEAHNLRVYPSIAVPLFTGCYNRLDESKKCQAFLINLGKANS
;
A
#
# COMPACT_ATOMS: atom_id res chain seq x y z
N MET A 1 0.68 5.51 -9.32
CA MET A 1 0.84 6.95 -9.64
C MET A 1 0.38 7.84 -8.49
N ILE A 2 -0.93 7.91 -8.15
CA ILE A 2 -1.46 8.77 -7.05
C ILE A 2 -0.69 8.55 -5.73
N ARG A 3 -0.54 7.30 -5.26
CA ARG A 3 0.24 6.95 -4.05
C ARG A 3 1.68 7.48 -4.04
N TYR A 4 2.35 7.52 -5.19
CA TYR A 4 3.72 8.01 -5.33
C TYR A 4 3.77 9.55 -5.41
N LEU A 5 2.80 10.16 -6.13
CA LEU A 5 2.64 11.61 -6.21
C LEU A 5 2.30 12.22 -4.85
N ALA A 6 1.40 11.61 -4.07
CA ALA A 6 1.07 12.02 -2.71
C ALA A 6 2.32 12.08 -1.81
N LEU A 7 3.16 11.06 -1.88
CA LEU A 7 4.41 10.96 -1.12
C LEU A 7 5.44 12.03 -1.54
N VAL A 8 5.56 12.30 -2.84
CA VAL A 8 6.39 13.39 -3.37
C VAL A 8 5.79 14.77 -3.03
N PHE A 9 4.47 14.90 -2.94
CA PHE A 9 3.78 16.13 -2.55
C PHE A 9 4.03 16.47 -1.08
N LEU A 10 4.03 15.47 -0.20
CA LEU A 10 4.43 15.61 1.21
C LEU A 10 5.86 16.13 1.35
N ILE A 11 6.79 15.64 0.51
CA ILE A 11 8.20 16.07 0.52
C ILE A 11 8.39 17.48 -0.07
N ARG A 12 7.64 17.88 -1.11
CA ARG A 12 7.85 19.17 -1.81
C ARG A 12 6.96 20.34 -1.35
N PHE A 13 5.76 20.09 -0.84
CA PHE A 13 4.72 21.12 -0.68
C PHE A 13 4.05 21.14 0.71
N GLY A 14 4.60 20.45 1.70
CA GLY A 14 4.07 20.37 3.07
C GLY A 14 4.13 21.67 3.91
N PHE A 15 4.47 22.82 3.32
CA PHE A 15 4.59 24.11 4.01
C PHE A 15 3.33 24.96 3.79
N GLY A 16 2.32 24.78 4.66
CA GLY A 16 1.04 25.47 4.50
C GLY A 16 -0.02 25.14 5.57
N THR A 17 0.34 25.13 6.85
CA THR A 17 -0.64 25.11 7.95
C THR A 17 -0.91 26.53 8.46
N PRO A 18 -2.18 26.99 8.56
CA PRO A 18 -2.48 28.27 9.20
C PRO A 18 -2.17 28.24 10.69
N TYR A 19 -1.42 29.21 11.18
CA TYR A 19 -1.20 29.44 12.61
C TYR A 19 -2.20 30.46 13.16
N ARG A 20 -2.51 30.36 14.45
CA ARG A 20 -3.32 31.32 15.21
C ARG A 20 -2.49 31.74 16.41
N ASP A 21 -2.13 33.01 16.48
CA ASP A 21 -1.45 33.58 17.64
C ASP A 21 -2.45 33.83 18.80
N SER A 22 -1.91 34.24 19.94
CA SER A 22 -2.69 34.59 21.14
C SER A 22 -3.57 35.83 20.99
N GLU A 23 -3.51 36.55 19.87
CA GLU A 23 -4.35 37.71 19.57
C GLU A 23 -5.46 37.40 18.55
N GLY A 24 -5.53 36.15 18.07
CA GLY A 24 -6.64 35.64 17.26
C GLY A 24 -6.58 36.03 15.78
N LEU A 25 -5.46 36.59 15.31
CA LEU A 25 -5.24 36.92 13.91
C LEU A 25 -4.88 35.67 13.11
N VAL A 26 -5.58 35.46 12.00
CA VAL A 26 -5.20 34.46 10.98
C VAL A 26 -4.19 35.12 10.06
N VAL A 27 -2.92 34.74 10.18
CA VAL A 27 -1.86 35.21 9.29
C VAL A 27 -1.84 34.32 8.05
N ASP A 28 -2.07 34.92 6.88
CA ASP A 28 -1.97 34.24 5.59
C ASP A 28 -0.54 33.73 5.34
N GLY A 29 -0.41 32.44 5.02
CA GLY A 29 0.86 31.70 4.95
C GLY A 29 1.72 32.00 3.72
N THR A 30 1.60 33.18 3.11
CA THR A 30 2.14 33.51 1.77
C THR A 30 3.47 34.28 1.80
N ARG A 31 4.28 34.18 2.86
CA ARG A 31 5.53 34.96 2.99
C ARG A 31 6.78 34.18 3.41
N HIS A 32 7.57 33.86 2.38
CA HIS A 32 9.02 33.59 2.37
C HIS A 32 9.48 32.24 2.98
N GLY A 33 10.43 31.50 2.40
CA GLY A 33 11.22 31.79 1.18
C GLY A 33 11.67 30.51 0.47
N VAL A 34 11.85 30.61 -0.86
CA VAL A 34 12.23 29.49 -1.72
C VAL A 34 13.72 29.21 -1.61
N TYR A 35 14.09 28.13 -0.91
CA TYR A 35 15.41 27.53 -1.05
C TYR A 35 15.46 26.74 -2.37
N ASN A 36 16.05 27.35 -3.39
CA ASN A 36 16.23 26.73 -4.71
C ASN A 36 17.25 25.58 -4.65
N LEU A 37 16.78 24.38 -4.32
CA LEU A 37 17.52 23.14 -4.55
C LEU A 37 17.46 22.80 -6.05
N LYS A 38 18.48 23.29 -6.77
CA LYS A 38 18.63 23.09 -8.21
C LYS A 38 19.10 21.65 -8.47
N VAL A 39 18.17 20.75 -8.75
CA VAL A 39 18.48 19.41 -9.27
C VAL A 39 18.53 19.51 -10.79
N GLU A 40 19.73 19.39 -11.36
CA GLU A 40 19.91 19.26 -12.80
C GLU A 40 19.46 17.85 -13.22
N LEU A 41 18.27 17.78 -13.82
CA LEU A 41 17.80 16.59 -14.51
C LEU A 41 18.52 16.54 -15.87
N ASP A 42 19.59 15.76 -15.94
CA ASP A 42 20.28 15.49 -17.20
C ASP A 42 19.31 14.81 -18.17
N GLY A 43 19.00 15.51 -19.25
CA GLY A 43 17.89 15.15 -20.12
C GLY A 43 18.18 13.93 -21.00
N LYS A 44 17.57 12.79 -20.66
CA LYS A 44 17.20 11.76 -21.63
C LYS A 44 15.78 11.27 -21.39
N GLU A 45 14.93 11.49 -22.38
CA GLU A 45 13.66 10.78 -22.48
C GLU A 45 13.96 9.32 -22.85
N ASP A 46 13.62 8.39 -21.97
CA ASP A 46 13.48 6.98 -22.32
C ASP A 46 12.17 6.45 -21.69
N GLY A 47 11.37 5.76 -22.51
CA GLY A 47 10.01 5.37 -22.16
C GLY A 47 9.93 4.33 -21.04
N LEU A 48 8.91 4.45 -20.19
CA LEU A 48 8.61 3.52 -19.09
C LEU A 48 8.29 2.11 -19.58
N TYR A 49 9.32 1.30 -19.82
CA TYR A 49 9.20 -0.15 -19.93
C TYR A 49 9.19 -0.79 -18.55
N TYR A 50 8.11 -1.51 -18.23
CA TYR A 50 8.06 -2.38 -17.05
C TYR A 50 9.11 -3.49 -17.19
N GLY A 51 10.06 -3.51 -16.26
CA GLY A 51 11.18 -4.46 -16.27
C GLY A 51 10.72 -5.90 -16.10
N LYS A 52 11.02 -6.75 -17.09
CA LYS A 52 11.18 -8.18 -16.88
C LYS A 52 12.58 -8.44 -16.31
N ASN A 53 12.70 -9.45 -15.43
CA ASN A 53 13.98 -9.96 -14.98
C ASN A 53 14.81 -10.45 -16.18
N GLU A 54 16.03 -9.98 -16.32
CA GLU A 54 17.11 -10.70 -16.99
C GLU A 54 18.34 -10.73 -16.09
N GLU A 55 18.78 -11.94 -15.75
CA GLU A 55 20.08 -12.18 -15.14
C GLU A 55 21.19 -11.76 -16.11
N LYS A 56 22.21 -11.03 -15.64
CA LYS A 56 23.48 -10.91 -16.37
C LYS A 56 24.67 -11.34 -15.53
N TYR A 57 25.22 -12.47 -15.94
CA TYR A 57 26.50 -13.01 -15.51
C TYR A 57 27.63 -11.98 -15.58
N ARG A 58 28.50 -11.98 -14.56
CA ARG A 58 29.80 -11.29 -14.61
C ARG A 58 30.70 -11.92 -15.66
N GLY A 59 31.12 -11.12 -16.64
CA GLY A 59 32.32 -11.36 -17.46
C GLY A 59 33.19 -10.12 -17.43
N LYS A 60 34.38 -10.20 -16.82
CA LYS A 60 35.40 -9.14 -16.90
C LYS A 60 36.21 -9.32 -18.18
N GLU A 61 36.47 -8.23 -18.90
CA GLU A 61 37.79 -7.81 -19.42
C GLU A 61 37.62 -6.72 -20.48
N VAL A 62 38.18 -5.52 -20.25
CA VAL A 62 38.97 -4.74 -21.24
C VAL A 62 39.95 -3.86 -20.44
N ASN A 63 41.21 -3.83 -20.85
CA ASN A 63 42.25 -2.95 -20.29
C ASN A 63 42.16 -1.52 -20.84
N SER A 64 42.48 -0.53 -20.01
CA SER A 64 43.18 0.67 -20.49
C SER A 64 44.08 1.28 -19.39
N HIS A 65 45.35 1.48 -19.75
CA HIS A 65 46.27 2.41 -19.07
C HIS A 65 45.87 3.87 -19.41
N GLY A 66 46.27 4.91 -18.67
CA GLY A 66 47.09 4.95 -17.46
C GLY A 66 47.40 6.42 -17.07
N GLU A 67 48.26 6.61 -16.07
CA GLU A 67 48.81 7.91 -15.60
C GLU A 67 47.75 8.86 -14.96
N TYR A 68 48.00 9.70 -13.94
CA TYR A 68 49.22 10.22 -13.29
C TYR A 68 49.06 10.28 -11.75
N ASN A 69 50.19 10.54 -11.06
CA ASN A 69 50.44 10.73 -9.61
C ASN A 69 51.15 9.52 -8.97
N GLY A 70 52.21 9.68 -8.19
CA GLY A 70 52.82 10.91 -7.66
C GLY A 70 53.58 10.55 -6.38
N GLN A 71 54.90 10.41 -6.49
CA GLN A 71 55.93 10.19 -5.45
C GLN A 71 55.49 9.95 -3.99
N SER A 72 55.89 8.82 -3.41
CA SER A 72 56.73 8.82 -2.19
C SER A 72 57.35 7.45 -1.87
N ASP A 73 58.55 7.52 -1.29
CA ASP A 73 59.52 6.46 -1.04
C ASP A 73 59.09 5.30 -0.11
N GLY A 74 59.67 4.11 -0.31
CA GLY A 74 59.45 2.96 0.58
C GLY A 74 60.26 1.68 0.27
N LYS A 75 61.56 1.70 0.58
CA LYS A 75 62.44 0.50 0.70
C LYS A 75 61.84 -0.54 1.69
N SER A 76 62.13 -1.85 1.69
CA SER A 76 62.95 -2.76 0.85
C SER A 76 62.87 -4.20 1.43
N HIS A 77 63.19 -5.23 0.61
CA HIS A 77 63.40 -6.64 1.00
C HIS A 77 62.18 -7.41 1.55
N GLY A 78 62.03 -8.72 1.32
CA GLY A 78 62.89 -9.62 0.56
C GLY A 78 62.21 -10.93 0.15
N GLU A 79 62.85 -11.54 -0.85
CA GLU A 79 62.76 -12.89 -1.38
C GLU A 79 62.45 -14.02 -0.38
N TYR A 80 61.68 -15.02 -0.84
CA TYR A 80 61.91 -16.47 -0.83
C TYR A 80 60.60 -17.14 -1.31
N GLY A 81 60.55 -18.13 -2.20
CA GLY A 81 61.61 -18.90 -2.84
C GLY A 81 61.32 -20.41 -2.71
N GLY A 82 61.00 -21.10 -3.81
CA GLY A 82 60.75 -22.56 -3.86
C GLY A 82 59.33 -22.90 -4.33
N GLN A 83 59.09 -23.51 -5.49
CA GLN A 83 59.42 -24.88 -5.92
C GLN A 83 58.60 -25.97 -5.20
N SER A 84 58.19 -27.08 -5.82
CA SER A 84 58.07 -27.48 -7.24
C SER A 84 57.44 -28.88 -7.32
N ASN A 85 57.05 -29.34 -8.53
CA ASN A 85 56.68 -30.72 -8.89
C ASN A 85 55.37 -31.22 -8.26
N GLY A 86 54.51 -32.01 -8.90
CA GLY A 86 54.65 -32.94 -10.04
C GLY A 86 53.86 -34.22 -9.67
N ASN A 87 53.53 -35.19 -10.52
CA ASN A 87 53.75 -35.45 -11.95
C ASN A 87 52.87 -36.69 -12.31
N LYS A 88 52.68 -36.99 -13.61
CA LYS A 88 52.10 -38.24 -14.20
C LYS A 88 50.56 -38.40 -14.10
N GLY A 89 49.84 -38.94 -15.10
CA GLY A 89 50.23 -39.30 -16.48
C GLY A 89 49.58 -40.61 -17.01
N TYR A 90 49.28 -40.66 -18.33
CA TYR A 90 48.77 -41.82 -19.11
C TYR A 90 47.35 -42.32 -18.75
N ASN A 91 46.48 -42.88 -19.62
CA ASN A 91 46.41 -43.15 -21.08
C ASN A 91 44.90 -43.35 -21.45
N GLY A 92 44.41 -43.41 -22.71
CA GLY A 92 45.00 -43.24 -24.05
C GLY A 92 44.35 -44.15 -25.12
N ARG A 93 44.15 -43.65 -26.37
CA ARG A 93 43.60 -44.32 -27.60
C ARG A 93 42.06 -44.46 -27.74
N SER A 94 41.47 -44.54 -28.96
CA SER A 94 41.80 -44.01 -30.31
C SER A 94 40.60 -44.23 -31.26
N ASP A 95 40.63 -43.59 -32.44
CA ASP A 95 39.85 -43.88 -33.66
C ASP A 95 38.32 -43.62 -33.63
N GLY A 96 37.67 -42.93 -34.58
CA GLY A 96 38.15 -42.23 -35.78
C GLY A 96 37.38 -42.63 -37.05
N LYS A 97 36.59 -41.69 -37.64
CA LYS A 97 36.27 -41.62 -39.08
C LYS A 97 35.43 -40.39 -39.45
N ASP A 98 35.89 -39.67 -40.47
CA ASP A 98 35.17 -38.59 -41.16
C ASP A 98 34.01 -39.08 -42.03
N HIS A 99 33.06 -38.20 -42.35
CA HIS A 99 32.85 -37.74 -43.73
C HIS A 99 31.77 -36.63 -43.87
N GLY A 100 32.05 -35.69 -44.77
CA GLY A 100 31.05 -35.14 -45.70
C GLY A 100 30.10 -34.05 -45.18
N GLY A 101 30.49 -32.79 -45.27
CA GLY A 101 29.56 -31.68 -45.08
C GLY A 101 28.78 -31.31 -46.35
N HIS A 102 27.59 -30.73 -46.20
CA HIS A 102 27.08 -29.77 -47.19
C HIS A 102 26.15 -28.71 -46.55
N ASN A 103 26.50 -27.45 -46.76
CA ASN A 103 25.70 -26.29 -46.37
C ASN A 103 24.44 -26.18 -47.24
N ARG A 104 23.24 -26.21 -46.62
CA ARG A 104 22.05 -25.51 -47.14
C ARG A 104 21.24 -24.92 -45.98
N ARG A 105 21.49 -23.64 -45.68
CA ARG A 105 20.49 -22.80 -44.99
C ARG A 105 19.30 -22.59 -45.93
N LYS A 106 18.12 -23.05 -45.51
CA LYS A 106 16.83 -22.44 -45.86
C LYS A 106 15.87 -22.58 -44.68
N ASP A 107 15.42 -21.43 -44.21
CA ASP A 107 14.04 -21.17 -43.81
C ASP A 107 13.44 -22.08 -42.72
N ARG A 108 13.86 -21.80 -41.47
CA ARG A 108 13.06 -22.03 -40.25
C ARG A 108 13.11 -20.81 -39.34
N GLU A 109 12.62 -19.67 -39.86
CA GLU A 109 12.10 -18.60 -39.01
C GLU A 109 10.64 -18.96 -38.66
N GLY A 110 10.46 -19.48 -37.45
CA GLY A 110 9.22 -20.09 -36.98
C GLY A 110 9.55 -21.18 -35.97
N ASP A 111 8.76 -21.27 -34.90
CA ASP A 111 8.87 -22.30 -33.85
C ASP A 111 10.15 -22.32 -32.99
N ASN A 112 10.53 -21.16 -32.42
CA ASN A 112 11.40 -21.13 -31.23
C ASN A 112 11.14 -19.94 -30.28
N LYS A 113 9.86 -19.59 -30.06
CA LYS A 113 9.40 -18.64 -29.01
C LYS A 113 8.18 -19.15 -28.22
N LYS A 114 8.22 -20.40 -27.75
CA LYS A 114 7.29 -20.96 -26.75
C LYS A 114 7.98 -22.04 -25.91
N MET A 115 8.84 -21.66 -24.97
CA MET A 115 9.23 -22.49 -23.80
C MET A 115 10.17 -21.73 -22.84
N VAL A 116 9.59 -20.93 -21.93
CA VAL A 116 10.15 -20.63 -20.60
C VAL A 116 8.96 -20.38 -19.66
N TYR A 117 9.06 -20.82 -18.39
CA TYR A 117 8.03 -20.76 -17.33
C TYR A 117 6.84 -21.71 -17.46
N GLN A 118 7.13 -23.01 -17.37
CA GLN A 118 6.27 -23.99 -16.69
C GLN A 118 7.14 -24.89 -15.79
N GLN A 119 7.61 -24.34 -14.67
CA GLN A 119 7.92 -25.20 -13.51
C GLN A 119 6.60 -25.48 -12.80
N PHE A 120 6.01 -26.63 -13.11
CA PHE A 120 4.94 -27.20 -12.31
C PHE A 120 5.55 -27.66 -10.99
N TYR A 121 5.41 -26.84 -9.94
CA TYR A 121 5.54 -27.34 -8.59
C TYR A 121 4.38 -28.31 -8.35
N GLN A 122 4.67 -29.58 -8.10
CA GLN A 122 3.68 -30.50 -7.58
C GLN A 122 3.39 -30.08 -6.14
N PHE A 123 2.15 -29.66 -5.91
CA PHE A 123 1.65 -29.32 -4.59
C PHE A 123 1.20 -30.62 -3.92
N ASP A 124 1.78 -30.99 -2.78
CA ASP A 124 1.53 -32.31 -2.17
C ASP A 124 0.17 -32.33 -1.43
N GLN A 125 -0.11 -31.33 -0.57
CA GLN A 125 -1.40 -31.17 0.15
C GLN A 125 -1.70 -29.69 0.46
N SER A 126 -2.94 -29.36 0.86
CA SER A 126 -3.29 -28.01 1.34
C SER A 126 -2.65 -27.74 2.72
N PRO A 127 -1.78 -26.72 2.87
CA PRO A 127 -1.07 -26.42 4.11
C PRO A 127 -1.91 -25.65 5.14
N PHE A 128 -3.24 -25.60 4.98
CA PHE A 128 -4.15 -24.82 5.82
C PHE A 128 -4.91 -25.66 6.86
N LYS A 129 -4.81 -27.00 6.79
CA LYS A 129 -5.71 -27.95 7.46
C LYS A 129 -5.76 -27.86 8.99
N ASP A 130 -4.65 -27.53 9.65
CA ASP A 130 -4.54 -27.48 11.11
C ASP A 130 -4.49 -26.05 11.70
N MET A 131 -4.68 -25.01 10.88
CA MET A 131 -4.67 -23.62 11.35
C MET A 131 -6.04 -23.18 11.86
N LYS A 132 -6.08 -22.65 13.09
CA LYS A 132 -7.26 -21.94 13.62
C LYS A 132 -7.47 -20.65 12.85
N GLU A 133 -8.36 -20.66 11.85
CA GLU A 133 -8.59 -19.53 10.95
C GLU A 133 -8.98 -18.23 11.68
N TYR A 134 -8.24 -17.16 11.41
CA TYR A 134 -8.66 -15.78 11.63
C TYR A 134 -9.09 -15.20 10.29
N GLU A 135 -10.38 -14.94 10.16
CA GLU A 135 -11.04 -14.74 8.88
C GLU A 135 -10.72 -13.39 8.23
N MET A 136 -10.51 -13.38 6.92
CA MET A 136 -10.22 -12.18 6.11
C MET A 136 -11.43 -11.25 5.91
N CYS A 137 -12.64 -11.75 6.15
CA CYS A 137 -13.91 -11.02 6.01
C CYS A 137 -14.62 -10.89 7.35
N ASP A 138 -15.51 -9.90 7.46
CA ASP A 138 -16.35 -9.67 8.63
C ASP A 138 -17.22 -10.91 8.97
N GLY A 139 -17.39 -11.17 10.27
CA GLY A 139 -18.12 -12.35 10.74
C GLY A 139 -19.63 -12.31 10.52
N SER A 140 -20.19 -11.15 10.14
CA SER A 140 -21.61 -11.01 9.79
C SER A 140 -21.98 -11.55 8.40
N TYR A 141 -21.00 -11.81 7.53
CA TYR A 141 -21.25 -12.47 6.25
C TYR A 141 -21.62 -13.95 6.47
N LYS A 142 -22.54 -14.47 5.66
CA LYS A 142 -22.91 -15.90 5.65
C LYS A 142 -21.68 -16.79 5.38
N GLU A 143 -21.70 -18.00 5.92
CA GLU A 143 -20.57 -18.94 5.80
C GLU A 143 -20.27 -19.30 4.34
N GLU A 144 -21.30 -19.58 3.55
CA GLU A 144 -21.18 -19.95 2.14
C GLU A 144 -20.67 -18.76 1.29
N TYR A 145 -20.98 -17.52 1.70
CA TYR A 145 -20.39 -16.32 1.09
C TYR A 145 -18.90 -16.19 1.42
N ARG A 146 -18.51 -16.46 2.68
CA ARG A 146 -17.11 -16.46 3.11
C ARG A 146 -16.30 -17.57 2.42
N GLN A 147 -16.90 -18.74 2.15
CA GLN A 147 -16.28 -19.84 1.41
C GLN A 147 -16.07 -19.57 -0.10
N VAL A 148 -16.74 -18.56 -0.65
CA VAL A 148 -16.49 -18.09 -2.03
C VAL A 148 -15.37 -17.05 -2.05
N TYR A 149 -15.47 -16.00 -1.23
CA TYR A 149 -14.68 -14.78 -1.38
C TYR A 149 -13.53 -14.60 -0.37
N CYS A 150 -13.49 -15.40 0.70
CA CYS A 150 -12.70 -15.08 1.90
C CYS A 150 -11.81 -16.22 2.42
N LYS A 151 -12.24 -17.47 2.23
CA LYS A 151 -11.60 -18.71 2.72
C LYS A 151 -12.11 -19.93 1.95
N GLY A 152 -11.61 -21.12 2.26
CA GLY A 152 -12.21 -22.41 1.89
C GLY A 152 -11.81 -22.98 0.52
N PRO A 153 -12.17 -24.26 0.25
CA PRO A 153 -11.55 -25.06 -0.81
C PRO A 153 -11.76 -24.54 -2.23
N LEU A 154 -12.86 -23.83 -2.50
CA LEU A 154 -13.10 -23.22 -3.81
C LEU A 154 -12.12 -22.07 -4.11
N LEU A 155 -11.89 -21.18 -3.13
CA LEU A 155 -10.88 -20.12 -3.25
C LEU A 155 -9.47 -20.71 -3.39
N GLU A 156 -9.16 -21.77 -2.63
CA GLU A 156 -7.88 -22.48 -2.72
C GLU A 156 -7.67 -23.09 -4.11
N ALA A 157 -8.63 -23.90 -4.59
CA ALA A 157 -8.54 -24.62 -5.86
C ALA A 157 -8.37 -23.66 -7.06
N VAL A 158 -9.11 -22.56 -7.08
CA VAL A 158 -9.03 -21.54 -8.15
C VAL A 158 -7.64 -20.92 -8.26
N ASN A 159 -7.01 -20.64 -7.12
CA ASN A 159 -5.66 -20.06 -7.07
C ASN A 159 -4.57 -21.10 -7.33
N HIS A 160 -4.68 -22.27 -6.69
CA HIS A 160 -3.75 -23.39 -6.82
C HIS A 160 -3.61 -23.87 -8.27
N LEU A 161 -4.75 -24.09 -8.95
CA LEU A 161 -4.79 -24.49 -10.35
C LEU A 161 -4.61 -23.31 -11.33
N ARG A 162 -4.35 -22.10 -10.81
CA ARG A 162 -4.13 -20.85 -11.57
C ARG A 162 -5.18 -20.67 -12.66
N ILE A 163 -6.47 -20.73 -12.28
CA ILE A 163 -7.59 -20.49 -13.20
C ILE A 163 -7.48 -19.07 -13.77
N TYR A 164 -7.15 -18.11 -12.92
CA TYR A 164 -6.81 -16.73 -13.27
C TYR A 164 -5.30 -16.49 -13.10
N ASN A 165 -4.76 -15.55 -13.86
CA ASN A 165 -3.38 -15.07 -13.69
C ASN A 165 -3.23 -14.16 -12.45
N ASP A 166 -4.34 -13.56 -12.01
CA ASP A 166 -4.42 -12.64 -10.88
C ASP A 166 -5.54 -13.11 -9.94
N SER A 167 -5.21 -13.35 -8.66
CA SER A 167 -6.17 -13.75 -7.63
C SER A 167 -7.35 -12.79 -7.49
N LYS A 168 -7.15 -11.49 -7.78
CA LYS A 168 -8.22 -10.47 -7.72
C LYS A 168 -9.30 -10.68 -8.79
N ASP A 169 -8.97 -11.25 -9.96
CA ASP A 169 -9.97 -11.50 -11.01
C ASP A 169 -11.05 -12.49 -10.54
N TYR A 170 -10.67 -13.49 -9.73
CA TYR A 170 -11.64 -14.39 -9.10
C TYR A 170 -12.46 -13.69 -8.02
N VAL A 171 -11.82 -13.04 -7.05
CA VAL A 171 -12.57 -12.44 -5.93
C VAL A 171 -13.37 -11.19 -6.31
N ASP A 172 -13.13 -10.60 -7.50
CA ASP A 172 -13.97 -9.56 -8.10
C ASP A 172 -15.03 -10.10 -9.08
N SER A 173 -15.00 -11.40 -9.39
CA SER A 173 -16.00 -12.03 -10.27
C SER A 173 -17.38 -12.07 -9.59
N VAL A 174 -18.44 -12.04 -10.39
CA VAL A 174 -19.82 -11.90 -9.89
C VAL A 174 -20.54 -13.24 -9.96
N LEU A 175 -21.12 -13.68 -8.84
CA LEU A 175 -21.88 -14.93 -8.80
C LEU A 175 -23.13 -14.83 -9.69
N LYS A 176 -23.43 -15.90 -10.42
CA LYS A 176 -24.67 -16.04 -11.20
C LYS A 176 -25.83 -16.56 -10.35
N GLN A 177 -25.53 -17.22 -9.23
CA GLN A 177 -26.49 -17.79 -8.28
C GLN A 177 -26.11 -17.41 -6.83
N ALA A 178 -26.94 -17.76 -5.85
CA ALA A 178 -26.63 -17.53 -4.44
C ALA A 178 -25.41 -18.36 -3.98
N PRO A 179 -24.55 -17.85 -3.06
CA PRO A 179 -23.36 -18.55 -2.59
C PRO A 179 -23.62 -20.00 -2.14
N ALA A 180 -24.70 -20.24 -1.40
CA ALA A 180 -25.06 -21.58 -0.92
C ALA A 180 -25.32 -22.60 -2.05
N ILE A 181 -25.82 -22.16 -3.21
CA ILE A 181 -26.02 -23.05 -4.37
C ILE A 181 -24.67 -23.37 -5.02
N ILE A 182 -23.79 -22.37 -5.12
CA ILE A 182 -22.46 -22.50 -5.72
C ILE A 182 -21.58 -23.43 -4.88
N ILE A 183 -21.56 -23.24 -3.56
CA ILE A 183 -20.82 -24.12 -2.63
C ILE A 183 -21.39 -25.54 -2.68
N ALA A 184 -22.71 -25.74 -2.61
CA ALA A 184 -23.31 -27.07 -2.68
C ALA A 184 -23.01 -27.80 -4.01
N GLU A 185 -23.00 -27.10 -5.15
CA GLU A 185 -22.64 -27.71 -6.44
C GLU A 185 -21.13 -27.97 -6.57
N PHE A 186 -20.28 -27.12 -5.99
CA PHE A 186 -18.83 -27.38 -5.88
C PHE A 186 -18.58 -28.67 -5.09
N GLN A 187 -19.17 -28.77 -3.89
CA GLN A 187 -19.06 -29.92 -3.00
C GLN A 187 -19.56 -31.20 -3.68
N LYS A 188 -20.68 -31.12 -4.40
CA LYS A 188 -21.22 -32.24 -5.19
C LYS A 188 -20.32 -32.70 -6.34
N ARG A 189 -19.51 -31.81 -6.93
CA ARG A 189 -18.62 -32.14 -8.07
C ARG A 189 -17.23 -32.61 -7.62
N PHE A 190 -16.70 -32.07 -6.53
CA PHE A 190 -15.30 -32.26 -6.12
C PHE A 190 -15.14 -32.90 -4.73
N GLY A 191 -16.17 -32.90 -3.89
CA GLY A 191 -16.15 -33.33 -2.49
C GLY A 191 -16.23 -32.16 -1.50
N ASP A 192 -16.57 -32.44 -0.23
CA ASP A 192 -16.71 -31.41 0.81
C ASP A 192 -15.36 -30.79 1.21
N GLU A 193 -14.34 -31.63 1.39
CA GLU A 193 -12.94 -31.27 1.61
C GLU A 193 -12.08 -31.91 0.50
N PRO A 194 -12.09 -31.37 -0.72
CA PRO A 194 -11.33 -31.94 -1.82
C PRO A 194 -9.83 -31.74 -1.61
N ASP A 195 -9.03 -32.74 -1.99
CA ASP A 195 -7.62 -32.49 -2.27
C ASP A 195 -7.53 -31.66 -3.55
N VAL A 196 -7.26 -30.36 -3.39
CA VAL A 196 -7.18 -29.39 -4.48
C VAL A 196 -6.11 -29.73 -5.53
N SER A 197 -5.11 -30.56 -5.19
CA SER A 197 -4.11 -31.06 -6.13
C SER A 197 -4.66 -32.08 -7.13
N GLN A 198 -5.77 -32.74 -6.79
CA GLN A 198 -6.41 -33.80 -7.59
C GLN A 198 -7.58 -33.30 -8.45
N ILE A 199 -8.00 -32.04 -8.29
CA ILE A 199 -9.06 -31.43 -9.11
C ILE A 199 -8.54 -31.19 -10.53
N ASP A 200 -9.24 -31.70 -11.54
CA ASP A 200 -8.92 -31.38 -12.93
C ASP A 200 -9.17 -29.90 -13.24
N ARG A 201 -8.16 -29.22 -13.78
CA ARG A 201 -8.23 -27.79 -14.09
C ARG A 201 -9.28 -27.45 -15.16
N SER A 202 -9.54 -28.33 -16.12
CA SER A 202 -10.58 -28.10 -17.13
C SER A 202 -11.97 -28.23 -16.53
N ASP A 203 -12.20 -29.14 -15.59
CA ASP A 203 -13.49 -29.28 -14.90
C ASP A 203 -13.74 -28.14 -13.92
N LEU A 204 -12.72 -27.66 -13.20
CA LEU A 204 -12.86 -26.43 -12.41
C LEU A 204 -13.11 -25.20 -13.30
N GLN A 205 -12.45 -25.09 -14.46
CA GLN A 205 -12.73 -24.00 -15.40
C GLN A 205 -14.20 -24.01 -15.86
N LYS A 206 -14.75 -25.18 -16.22
CA LYS A 206 -16.17 -25.31 -16.58
C LYS A 206 -17.10 -24.87 -15.44
N PHE A 207 -16.77 -25.22 -14.20
CA PHE A 207 -17.54 -24.79 -13.03
C PHE A 207 -17.50 -23.25 -12.86
N ILE A 208 -16.33 -22.64 -13.02
CA ILE A 208 -16.18 -21.17 -12.98
C ILE A 208 -16.98 -20.51 -14.11
N ASP A 209 -16.85 -21.00 -15.34
CA ASP A 209 -17.57 -20.51 -16.52
C ASP A 209 -19.11 -20.67 -16.38
N GLU A 210 -19.58 -21.69 -15.64
CA GLU A 210 -20.99 -21.93 -15.34
C GLU A 210 -21.53 -20.96 -14.28
N PHE A 211 -20.83 -20.80 -13.15
CA PHE A 211 -21.36 -20.12 -11.95
C PHE A 211 -20.91 -18.67 -11.74
N PHE A 212 -19.86 -18.22 -12.44
CA PHE A 212 -19.29 -16.88 -12.27
C PHE A 212 -19.38 -16.07 -13.57
N SER A 213 -19.58 -14.77 -13.41
CA SER A 213 -19.48 -13.77 -14.49
C SER A 213 -18.17 -13.00 -14.30
N PRO A 214 -17.53 -12.52 -15.38
CA PRO A 214 -16.31 -11.72 -15.24
C PRO A 214 -16.55 -10.47 -14.37
N PRO A 215 -15.47 -9.91 -13.79
CA PRO A 215 -15.54 -8.63 -13.08
C PRO A 215 -16.06 -7.50 -13.98
N GLU A 216 -16.22 -6.30 -13.41
CA GLU A 216 -16.65 -5.05 -14.09
C GLU A 216 -18.16 -4.92 -14.37
N SER A 217 -18.95 -5.99 -14.25
CA SER A 217 -20.40 -5.91 -14.47
C SER A 217 -21.16 -5.08 -13.41
N GLU A 218 -20.51 -4.68 -12.32
CA GLU A 218 -21.09 -4.11 -11.09
C GLU A 218 -21.26 -2.58 -11.09
N LEU A 219 -20.51 -1.88 -11.95
CA LEU A 219 -20.39 -0.41 -11.94
C LEU A 219 -20.86 0.20 -13.26
N ASP A 220 -21.46 1.37 -13.17
CA ASP A 220 -21.68 2.29 -14.29
C ASP A 220 -20.65 3.42 -14.26
N ASN A 221 -20.31 3.95 -15.44
CA ASN A 221 -19.62 5.23 -15.54
C ASN A 221 -20.59 6.36 -15.16
N CYS A 222 -20.08 7.44 -14.58
CA CYS A 222 -20.84 8.66 -14.34
C CYS A 222 -20.12 9.89 -14.87
N GLU A 223 -20.85 11.00 -14.98
CA GLU A 223 -20.27 12.33 -15.10
C GLU A 223 -20.49 13.06 -13.77
N PRO A 224 -19.46 13.62 -13.12
CA PRO A 224 -19.64 14.39 -11.89
C PRO A 224 -20.41 15.69 -12.17
N GLU A 225 -21.49 15.94 -11.41
CA GLU A 225 -22.45 17.02 -11.68
C GLU A 225 -21.91 18.44 -11.44
N ASP A 226 -20.85 18.56 -10.63
CA ASP A 226 -20.16 19.81 -10.30
C ASP A 226 -18.84 19.98 -11.07
N TRP A 227 -18.57 19.12 -12.05
CA TRP A 227 -17.39 19.24 -12.91
C TRP A 227 -17.51 20.45 -13.84
N THR A 228 -16.40 21.18 -14.01
CA THR A 228 -16.30 22.27 -14.99
C THR A 228 -15.01 22.12 -15.80
N GLU A 229 -15.03 22.46 -17.08
CA GLU A 229 -13.85 22.33 -17.96
C GLU A 229 -12.68 23.22 -17.52
N ARG A 230 -12.99 24.40 -16.99
CA ARG A 230 -11.99 25.43 -16.61
C ARG A 230 -12.20 25.94 -15.18
N PRO A 231 -11.89 25.14 -14.14
CA PRO A 231 -12.13 25.53 -12.75
C PRO A 231 -11.36 26.79 -12.35
N THR A 232 -12.04 27.74 -11.70
CA THR A 232 -11.49 29.05 -11.32
C THR A 232 -10.18 28.95 -10.52
N ASN A 233 -10.06 27.94 -9.66
CA ASN A 233 -8.86 27.73 -8.85
C ASN A 233 -7.67 27.22 -9.68
N ILE A 234 -7.91 26.36 -10.68
CA ILE A 234 -6.87 25.92 -11.63
C ILE A 234 -6.41 27.09 -12.51
N LEU A 235 -7.33 27.98 -12.92
CA LEU A 235 -6.99 29.16 -13.72
C LEU A 235 -6.07 30.17 -13.01
N LYS A 236 -5.95 30.11 -11.67
CA LYS A 236 -5.01 30.95 -10.88
C LYS A 236 -3.55 30.53 -11.05
N ILE A 237 -3.27 29.32 -11.57
CA ILE A 237 -1.91 28.85 -11.84
C ILE A 237 -1.31 29.76 -12.93
N GLN A 238 -0.19 30.42 -12.58
CA GLN A 238 0.46 31.43 -13.42
C GLN A 238 1.25 30.79 -14.58
N ASP A 239 1.96 29.70 -14.29
CA ASP A 239 2.68 28.94 -15.32
C ASP A 239 1.68 28.24 -16.26
N ALA A 240 1.81 28.52 -17.57
CA ALA A 240 0.88 28.01 -18.57
C ALA A 240 0.95 26.48 -18.69
N ASN A 241 2.14 25.88 -18.63
CA ASN A 241 2.32 24.44 -18.79
C ASN A 241 1.72 23.68 -17.58
N LEU A 242 1.95 24.17 -16.37
CA LEU A 242 1.37 23.59 -15.15
C LEU A 242 -0.16 23.78 -15.12
N ARG A 243 -0.67 24.91 -15.61
CA ARG A 243 -2.12 25.14 -15.72
C ARG A 243 -2.76 24.19 -16.73
N ASP A 244 -2.18 24.03 -17.91
CA ASP A 244 -2.72 23.17 -18.95
C ASP A 244 -2.61 21.69 -18.55
N TRP A 245 -1.54 21.29 -17.87
CA TRP A 245 -1.44 19.98 -17.20
C TRP A 245 -2.54 19.77 -16.15
N ALA A 246 -2.81 20.76 -15.29
CA ALA A 246 -3.86 20.67 -14.29
C ALA A 246 -5.28 20.63 -14.90
N LEU A 247 -5.52 21.33 -16.02
CA LEU A 247 -6.77 21.23 -16.79
C LEU A 247 -6.94 19.83 -17.41
N ASN A 248 -5.86 19.23 -17.92
CA ASN A 248 -5.88 17.85 -18.40
C ASN A 248 -6.17 16.84 -17.28
N LEU A 249 -5.59 17.02 -16.09
CA LEU A 249 -5.93 16.21 -14.91
C LEU A 249 -7.40 16.36 -14.49
N ASN A 250 -7.93 17.58 -14.51
CA ASN A 250 -9.35 17.83 -14.23
C ASN A 250 -10.27 17.07 -15.20
N GLY A 251 -9.89 16.91 -16.47
CA GLY A 251 -10.61 16.08 -17.43
C GLY A 251 -10.74 14.60 -17.01
N LEU A 252 -9.78 14.06 -16.27
CA LEU A 252 -9.78 12.65 -15.84
C LEU A 252 -10.89 12.32 -14.83
N TRP A 253 -11.43 13.30 -14.10
CA TRP A 253 -12.54 13.06 -13.15
C TRP A 253 -13.76 12.46 -13.84
N LYS A 254 -14.04 12.84 -15.10
CA LYS A 254 -15.10 12.24 -15.92
C LYS A 254 -14.82 10.77 -16.25
N THR A 255 -13.58 10.41 -16.52
CA THR A 255 -13.17 9.03 -16.83
C THR A 255 -13.12 8.12 -15.60
N LEU A 256 -12.88 8.69 -14.41
CA LEU A 256 -12.72 7.97 -13.14
C LEU A 256 -13.99 7.92 -12.28
N CYS A 257 -15.05 8.63 -12.63
CA CYS A 257 -16.33 8.58 -11.92
C CYS A 257 -17.03 7.23 -12.12
N ARG A 258 -17.39 6.56 -11.02
CA ARG A 258 -18.19 5.32 -10.99
C ARG A 258 -19.42 5.47 -10.10
N ARG A 259 -20.47 4.74 -10.45
CA ARG A 259 -21.70 4.56 -9.67
C ARG A 259 -21.99 3.08 -9.54
N VAL A 260 -22.40 2.62 -8.35
CA VAL A 260 -22.82 1.23 -8.15
C VAL A 260 -24.18 0.98 -8.81
N LYS A 261 -24.30 -0.09 -9.59
CA LYS A 261 -25.57 -0.47 -10.24
C LYS A 261 -26.62 -0.88 -9.21
N THR A 262 -27.88 -0.57 -9.49
CA THR A 262 -29.03 -0.95 -8.64
C THR A 262 -29.14 -2.46 -8.42
N THR A 263 -28.70 -3.29 -9.37
CA THR A 263 -28.66 -4.75 -9.25
C THR A 263 -27.75 -5.23 -8.10
N VAL A 264 -26.64 -4.54 -7.83
CA VAL A 264 -25.72 -4.87 -6.73
C VAL A 264 -26.39 -4.63 -5.37
N PHE A 265 -27.28 -3.62 -5.27
CA PHE A 265 -28.04 -3.38 -4.05
C PHE A 265 -29.13 -4.43 -3.80
N ALA A 266 -29.71 -4.98 -4.87
CA ALA A 266 -30.73 -6.03 -4.79
C ALA A 266 -30.12 -7.37 -4.33
N ASP A 267 -29.00 -7.77 -4.96
CA ASP A 267 -28.39 -9.09 -4.80
C ASP A 267 -27.01 -9.05 -4.11
N LYS A 268 -26.86 -8.31 -3.01
CA LYS A 268 -25.56 -8.05 -2.36
C LYS A 268 -24.68 -9.29 -2.12
N GLU A 269 -25.29 -10.44 -1.81
CA GLU A 269 -24.58 -11.70 -1.56
C GLU A 269 -23.98 -12.33 -2.83
N ARG A 270 -24.30 -11.83 -4.03
CA ARG A 270 -23.67 -12.24 -5.29
C ARG A 270 -22.39 -11.47 -5.62
N HIS A 271 -22.06 -10.45 -4.83
CA HIS A 271 -20.99 -9.49 -5.12
C HIS A 271 -19.98 -9.45 -3.98
N SER A 272 -18.68 -9.37 -4.29
CA SER A 272 -17.69 -8.94 -3.31
C SER A 272 -17.67 -7.43 -3.14
N LEU A 273 -18.14 -6.65 -4.13
CA LEU A 273 -18.25 -5.19 -4.05
C LEU A 273 -19.25 -4.78 -2.96
N ILE A 274 -18.81 -3.93 -2.05
CA ILE A 274 -19.67 -3.34 -1.01
C ILE A 274 -20.40 -2.14 -1.63
N PRO A 275 -21.75 -2.17 -1.75
CA PRO A 275 -22.48 -1.10 -2.42
C PRO A 275 -22.52 0.18 -1.59
N VAL A 276 -22.10 1.28 -2.20
CA VAL A 276 -22.12 2.64 -1.62
C VAL A 276 -23.11 3.54 -2.35
N ASN A 277 -23.82 4.38 -1.59
CA ASN A 277 -25.01 5.07 -2.08
C ASN A 277 -24.73 6.23 -3.06
N GLN A 278 -23.55 6.87 -2.99
CA GLN A 278 -23.22 8.03 -3.83
C GLN A 278 -22.22 7.67 -4.94
N PRO A 279 -22.16 8.46 -6.04
CA PRO A 279 -21.05 8.38 -6.99
C PRO A 279 -19.70 8.56 -6.31
N PHE A 280 -18.65 7.94 -6.84
CA PHE A 280 -17.29 8.05 -6.33
C PHE A 280 -16.26 8.05 -7.46
N ILE A 281 -15.08 8.61 -7.20
CA ILE A 281 -13.94 8.57 -8.11
C ILE A 281 -13.03 7.41 -7.73
N VAL A 282 -12.61 6.58 -8.69
CA VAL A 282 -11.67 5.48 -8.47
C VAL A 282 -10.21 5.89 -8.70
N PRO A 283 -9.21 5.19 -8.12
CA PRO A 283 -7.79 5.43 -8.44
C PRO A 283 -7.42 5.10 -9.90
N GLY A 284 -8.16 4.17 -10.53
CA GLY A 284 -8.02 3.80 -11.95
C GLY A 284 -7.32 2.45 -12.21
N GLY A 285 -7.49 1.94 -13.42
CA GLY A 285 -6.92 0.65 -13.87
C GLY A 285 -7.59 -0.56 -13.22
N ARG A 286 -6.77 -1.41 -12.56
CA ARG A 286 -7.22 -2.58 -11.77
C ARG A 286 -8.03 -2.19 -10.53
N PHE A 287 -7.84 -0.97 -10.02
CA PHE A 287 -8.50 -0.44 -8.83
C PHE A 287 -9.84 0.19 -9.24
N ARG A 288 -10.92 -0.55 -8.98
CA ARG A 288 -12.29 -0.31 -9.49
C ARG A 288 -13.27 0.03 -8.39
N GLU A 289 -12.91 -0.32 -7.17
CA GLU A 289 -13.55 0.09 -5.92
C GLU A 289 -12.94 1.41 -5.42
N PHE A 290 -13.60 2.06 -4.45
CA PHE A 290 -12.93 3.10 -3.67
C PHE A 290 -11.78 2.48 -2.87
N TYR A 291 -10.72 3.27 -2.64
CA TYR A 291 -9.64 2.96 -1.70
C TYR A 291 -9.53 4.08 -0.69
N TYR A 292 -9.32 3.74 0.59
CA TYR A 292 -9.53 4.68 1.68
C TYR A 292 -8.55 5.86 1.66
N TRP A 293 -7.24 5.65 1.83
CA TRP A 293 -6.30 6.79 1.85
C TRP A 293 -6.18 7.51 0.49
N ASP A 294 -6.46 6.81 -0.62
CA ASP A 294 -6.42 7.37 -1.97
C ASP A 294 -7.55 8.41 -2.11
N THR A 295 -8.67 8.21 -1.40
CA THR A 295 -9.81 9.14 -1.34
C THR A 295 -9.44 10.51 -0.76
N TYR A 296 -8.52 10.62 0.21
CA TYR A 296 -8.08 11.93 0.73
C TYR A 296 -7.40 12.78 -0.35
N TRP A 297 -6.47 12.17 -1.10
CA TRP A 297 -5.76 12.86 -2.19
C TRP A 297 -6.68 13.21 -3.36
N ILE A 298 -7.63 12.33 -3.68
CA ILE A 298 -8.69 12.60 -4.64
C ILE A 298 -9.55 13.79 -4.19
N ILE A 299 -10.01 13.81 -2.94
CA ILE A 299 -10.81 14.93 -2.38
C ILE A 299 -10.03 16.26 -2.48
N LYS A 300 -8.74 16.30 -2.13
CA LYS A 300 -7.94 17.53 -2.34
C LYS A 300 -7.94 17.98 -3.81
N GLY A 301 -7.79 17.04 -4.75
CA GLY A 301 -7.88 17.31 -6.19
C GLY A 301 -9.26 17.83 -6.64
N LEU A 302 -10.33 17.23 -6.14
CA LEU A 302 -11.71 17.66 -6.39
C LEU A 302 -11.98 19.07 -5.84
N LEU A 303 -11.54 19.38 -4.61
CA LEU A 303 -11.69 20.71 -4.00
C LEU A 303 -10.91 21.80 -4.79
N VAL A 304 -9.69 21.49 -5.26
CA VAL A 304 -8.95 22.37 -6.19
C VAL A 304 -9.69 22.53 -7.53
N SER A 305 -10.41 21.50 -7.97
CA SER A 305 -11.27 21.54 -9.17
C SER A 305 -12.63 22.23 -8.92
N GLY A 306 -12.90 22.73 -7.71
CA GLY A 306 -14.17 23.36 -7.33
C GLY A 306 -15.31 22.38 -7.01
N MET A 307 -15.03 21.08 -7.04
CA MET A 307 -16.01 19.99 -7.01
C MET A 307 -16.36 19.57 -5.56
N GLN A 308 -17.02 20.51 -4.85
CA GLN A 308 -17.39 20.32 -3.44
C GLN A 308 -18.49 19.25 -3.25
N THR A 309 -19.43 19.13 -4.19
CA THR A 309 -20.52 18.14 -4.11
C THR A 309 -19.98 16.73 -4.32
N SER A 310 -19.10 16.54 -5.31
CA SER A 310 -18.39 15.27 -5.52
C SER A 310 -17.52 14.89 -4.31
N SER A 311 -16.83 15.86 -3.70
CA SER A 311 -16.07 15.61 -2.46
C SER A 311 -16.98 15.14 -1.32
N ARG A 312 -18.13 15.80 -1.13
CA ARG A 312 -19.15 15.42 -0.12
C ARG A 312 -19.72 14.02 -0.37
N TYR A 313 -19.91 13.63 -1.63
CA TYR A 313 -20.35 12.28 -2.00
C TYR A 313 -19.34 11.20 -1.62
N MET A 314 -18.05 11.43 -1.89
CA MET A 314 -16.99 10.50 -1.46
C MET A 314 -16.94 10.39 0.07
N LEU A 315 -17.03 11.51 0.80
CA LEU A 315 -17.07 11.51 2.27
C LEU A 315 -18.27 10.74 2.84
N LYS A 316 -19.48 10.91 2.27
CA LYS A 316 -20.66 10.12 2.65
C LYS A 316 -20.45 8.62 2.47
N ASN A 317 -19.79 8.20 1.39
CA ASN A 317 -19.49 6.79 1.15
C ASN A 317 -18.50 6.24 2.18
N MET A 318 -17.49 7.02 2.59
CA MET A 318 -16.57 6.61 3.68
C MET A 318 -17.31 6.53 5.03
N LEU A 319 -18.14 7.51 5.35
CA LEU A 319 -18.97 7.52 6.57
C LEU A 319 -19.93 6.32 6.63
N GLN A 320 -20.51 5.91 5.50
CA GLN A 320 -21.32 4.67 5.40
C GLN A 320 -20.51 3.42 5.80
N MET A 321 -19.21 3.37 5.48
CA MET A 321 -18.35 2.25 5.89
C MET A 321 -18.07 2.28 7.40
N VAL A 322 -17.83 3.45 7.98
CA VAL A 322 -17.68 3.59 9.44
C VAL A 322 -18.97 3.26 10.18
N GLU A 323 -20.13 3.61 9.64
CA GLU A 323 -21.43 3.20 10.16
C GLU A 323 -21.56 1.66 10.18
N GLN A 324 -21.26 1.01 9.05
CA GLN A 324 -21.41 -0.44 8.87
C GLN A 324 -20.37 -1.29 9.62
N PHE A 325 -19.07 -0.94 9.55
CA PHE A 325 -17.96 -1.75 10.04
C PHE A 325 -17.23 -1.15 11.26
N GLY A 326 -17.50 0.10 11.62
CA GLY A 326 -16.80 0.83 12.70
C GLY A 326 -15.53 1.55 12.28
N PHE A 327 -15.06 1.32 11.05
CA PHE A 327 -13.89 1.96 10.43
C PHE A 327 -14.07 1.95 8.91
N VAL A 328 -13.23 2.65 8.14
CA VAL A 328 -13.22 2.50 6.68
C VAL A 328 -12.29 1.35 6.27
N PRO A 329 -12.78 0.28 5.60
CA PRO A 329 -11.93 -0.78 5.05
C PRO A 329 -10.94 -0.26 4.01
N ASN A 330 -9.85 -1.00 3.76
CA ASN A 330 -8.82 -0.68 2.76
C ASN A 330 -9.42 -0.22 1.42
N GLY A 331 -10.39 -0.97 0.92
CA GLY A 331 -11.24 -0.60 -0.21
C GLY A 331 -12.62 -1.25 -0.14
N GLY A 332 -13.48 -0.94 -1.11
CA GLY A 332 -14.89 -1.32 -1.14
C GLY A 332 -15.21 -2.78 -1.48
N ARG A 333 -14.49 -3.76 -0.91
CA ARG A 333 -14.71 -5.21 -1.15
C ARG A 333 -14.80 -5.98 0.17
N ALA A 334 -15.60 -7.04 0.21
CA ALA A 334 -15.81 -7.85 1.42
C ALA A 334 -14.51 -8.41 2.01
N TYR A 335 -13.57 -8.84 1.15
CA TYR A 335 -12.23 -9.33 1.54
C TYR A 335 -11.30 -8.24 2.11
N TYR A 336 -11.73 -6.97 2.16
CA TYR A 336 -11.05 -5.89 2.89
C TYR A 336 -11.64 -5.62 4.29
N THR A 337 -12.81 -6.15 4.65
CA THR A 337 -13.60 -5.74 5.86
C THR A 337 -12.99 -6.09 7.22
N ARG A 338 -11.75 -6.58 7.27
CA ARG A 338 -10.96 -6.79 8.50
C ARG A 338 -9.71 -5.89 8.60
N ARG A 339 -9.32 -5.21 7.51
CA ARG A 339 -8.19 -4.28 7.47
C ARG A 339 -8.59 -2.91 6.93
N SER A 340 -8.11 -1.86 7.59
CA SER A 340 -8.33 -0.47 7.20
C SER A 340 -7.25 0.02 6.22
N HIS A 341 -6.94 1.31 6.27
CA HIS A 341 -5.83 1.97 5.59
C HIS A 341 -5.35 3.16 6.47
N PRO A 342 -4.29 3.92 6.10
CA PRO A 342 -3.92 5.13 6.82
C PRO A 342 -5.14 6.06 7.04
N PRO A 343 -5.43 6.48 8.29
CA PRO A 343 -6.77 6.96 8.67
C PRO A 343 -7.01 8.43 8.32
N THR A 344 -7.31 8.69 7.05
CA THR A 344 -7.41 10.05 6.48
C THR A 344 -8.83 10.61 6.37
N LEU A 345 -9.87 9.95 6.89
CA LEU A 345 -11.26 10.45 6.82
C LEU A 345 -11.45 11.77 7.57
N ILE A 346 -10.91 11.86 8.78
CA ILE A 346 -10.98 13.06 9.63
C ILE A 346 -10.34 14.28 8.92
N PRO A 347 -9.10 14.18 8.39
CA PRO A 347 -8.51 15.18 7.50
C PRO A 347 -9.37 15.49 6.28
N ALA A 348 -9.95 14.49 5.62
CA ALA A 348 -10.78 14.72 4.43
C ALA A 348 -12.05 15.53 4.73
N VAL A 349 -12.70 15.30 5.88
CA VAL A 349 -13.83 16.13 6.34
C VAL A 349 -13.38 17.54 6.71
N TYR A 350 -12.21 17.69 7.32
CA TYR A 350 -11.64 19.02 7.62
C TYR A 350 -11.37 19.83 6.35
N GLU A 351 -10.70 19.27 5.34
CA GLU A 351 -10.43 19.94 4.06
C GLU A 351 -11.73 20.36 3.36
N TYR A 352 -12.72 19.46 3.33
CA TYR A 352 -14.05 19.77 2.81
C TYR A 352 -14.72 20.91 3.58
N TYR A 353 -14.61 20.93 4.92
CA TYR A 353 -15.15 22.01 5.74
C TYR A 353 -14.45 23.35 5.49
N GLN A 354 -13.11 23.38 5.37
CA GLN A 354 -12.37 24.59 5.02
C GLN A 354 -12.79 25.15 3.66
N ALA A 355 -13.09 24.28 2.68
CA ALA A 355 -13.49 24.68 1.34
C ALA A 355 -14.98 25.10 1.22
N SER A 356 -15.87 24.52 2.02
CA SER A 356 -17.34 24.66 1.87
C SER A 356 -18.02 25.48 2.96
N GLY A 357 -17.46 25.51 4.17
CA GLY A 357 -18.14 26.01 5.37
C GLY A 357 -19.35 25.18 5.82
N ASP A 358 -19.58 23.97 5.29
CA ASP A 358 -20.75 23.12 5.61
C ASP A 358 -20.66 22.52 7.02
N ARG A 359 -20.89 23.38 8.03
CA ARG A 359 -20.96 23.02 9.46
C ARG A 359 -22.05 21.98 9.73
N SER A 360 -23.11 21.93 8.93
CA SER A 360 -24.20 20.97 9.08
C SER A 360 -23.72 19.55 8.79
N PHE A 361 -22.99 19.36 7.69
CA PHE A 361 -22.38 18.08 7.34
C PHE A 361 -21.29 17.66 8.32
N VAL A 362 -20.44 18.59 8.80
CA VAL A 362 -19.48 18.28 9.88
C VAL A 362 -20.22 17.77 11.11
N ASN A 363 -21.24 18.51 11.58
CA ASN A 363 -22.01 18.17 12.77
C ASN A 363 -22.67 16.79 12.68
N SER A 364 -23.21 16.42 11.51
CA SER A 364 -23.79 15.09 11.29
C SER A 364 -22.76 13.96 11.15
N SER A 365 -21.48 14.29 10.93
CA SER A 365 -20.39 13.32 10.73
C SER A 365 -19.62 13.00 12.01
N LEU A 366 -19.59 13.90 12.99
CA LEU A 366 -18.72 13.82 14.19
C LEU A 366 -18.78 12.48 14.95
N SER A 367 -19.97 11.90 15.13
CA SER A 367 -20.14 10.64 15.85
C SER A 367 -19.48 9.46 15.14
N LEU A 368 -19.50 9.45 13.80
CA LEU A 368 -18.83 8.44 12.99
C LEU A 368 -17.31 8.70 12.95
N LEU A 369 -16.88 9.95 12.85
CA LEU A 369 -15.45 10.31 12.94
C LEU A 369 -14.83 9.86 14.26
N GLU A 370 -15.52 10.10 15.39
CA GLU A 370 -15.12 9.60 16.71
C GLU A 370 -15.17 8.06 16.78
N LYS A 371 -16.17 7.40 16.16
CA LYS A 371 -16.26 5.93 16.09
C LYS A 371 -15.03 5.31 15.42
N GLU A 372 -14.58 5.85 14.27
CA GLU A 372 -13.37 5.37 13.60
C GLU A 372 -12.11 5.64 14.42
N PHE A 373 -11.97 6.83 15.02
CA PHE A 373 -10.83 7.12 15.89
C PHE A 373 -10.75 6.14 17.07
N ASN A 374 -11.90 5.77 17.66
CA ASN A 374 -11.96 4.79 18.75
C ASN A 374 -11.63 3.37 18.26
N PHE A 375 -11.99 2.97 17.03
CA PHE A 375 -11.50 1.72 16.44
C PHE A 375 -9.96 1.66 16.45
N TRP A 376 -9.27 2.74 16.07
CA TRP A 376 -7.80 2.76 16.14
C TRP A 376 -7.27 2.70 17.57
N ALA A 377 -7.91 3.40 18.51
CA ALA A 377 -7.55 3.38 19.93
C ALA A 377 -7.72 2.00 20.58
N GLU A 378 -8.79 1.28 20.25
CA GLU A 378 -9.17 0.03 20.90
C GLU A 378 -8.63 -1.21 20.18
N GLN A 379 -8.61 -1.22 18.85
CA GLN A 379 -8.36 -2.40 18.01
C GLN A 379 -7.00 -2.36 17.28
N ARG A 380 -6.27 -1.24 17.36
CA ARG A 380 -4.98 -1.02 16.67
C ARG A 380 -3.93 -0.33 17.54
N SER A 381 -4.06 -0.35 18.87
CA SER A 381 -3.04 0.18 19.79
C SER A 381 -2.44 -0.89 20.70
N LYS A 382 -1.14 -0.76 21.01
CA LYS A 382 -0.42 -1.65 21.94
C LYS A 382 0.33 -0.83 22.98
N ALA A 383 0.37 -1.33 24.21
CA ALA A 383 1.24 -0.80 25.26
C ALA A 383 2.54 -1.60 25.33
N PHE A 384 3.66 -0.90 25.54
CA PHE A 384 5.00 -1.48 25.67
C PHE A 384 5.88 -0.53 26.51
N GLN A 385 7.09 -0.97 26.87
CA GLN A 385 8.01 -0.16 27.68
C GLN A 385 8.98 0.64 26.80
N ILE A 386 9.28 1.88 27.19
CA ILE A 386 10.47 2.64 26.74
C ILE A 386 11.06 3.33 27.98
N ASP A 387 12.35 3.10 28.26
CA ASP A 387 13.08 3.63 29.43
C ASP A 387 12.37 3.40 30.79
N GLY A 388 11.65 2.28 30.92
CA GLY A 388 10.86 1.96 32.12
C GLY A 388 9.49 2.65 32.20
N ASP A 389 9.13 3.52 31.26
CA ASP A 389 7.77 4.05 31.13
C ASP A 389 6.90 3.16 30.24
N THR A 390 5.67 2.90 30.68
CA THR A 390 4.66 2.24 29.84
C THR A 390 4.03 3.24 28.87
N VAL A 391 4.48 3.20 27.61
CA VAL A 391 3.95 3.99 26.50
C VAL A 391 2.91 3.20 25.71
N ARG A 392 2.19 3.88 24.82
CA ARG A 392 1.22 3.26 23.91
C ARG A 392 1.30 3.89 22.53
N ALA A 393 1.41 3.05 21.50
CA ALA A 393 1.45 3.44 20.10
C ALA A 393 0.40 2.68 19.30
N TYR A 394 0.15 3.16 18.08
CA TYR A 394 -0.72 2.55 17.09
C TYR A 394 0.08 1.70 16.10
N PHE A 395 -0.52 0.62 15.61
CA PHE A 395 0.09 -0.37 14.73
C PHE A 395 -0.87 -0.70 13.57
N TYR A 396 -0.31 -0.97 12.38
CA TYR A 396 -1.05 -1.70 11.36
C TYR A 396 -1.06 -3.18 11.76
N GLU A 397 -2.25 -3.76 11.92
CA GLU A 397 -2.43 -5.11 12.44
C GLU A 397 -3.75 -5.73 11.97
N SER A 398 -3.75 -6.27 10.76
CA SER A 398 -4.88 -7.04 10.25
C SER A 398 -5.06 -8.34 11.07
N PRO A 399 -6.26 -8.65 11.60
CA PRO A 399 -6.51 -9.85 12.39
C PRO A 399 -6.76 -11.05 11.46
N THR A 400 -5.69 -11.52 10.80
CA THR A 400 -5.69 -12.70 9.92
C THR A 400 -4.44 -13.55 10.15
N ASN A 401 -4.51 -14.82 9.76
CA ASN A 401 -3.40 -15.76 9.67
C ASN A 401 -3.46 -16.63 8.40
N VAL A 402 -4.19 -16.19 7.36
CA VAL A 402 -4.35 -16.88 6.07
C VAL A 402 -4.02 -15.94 4.90
N PRO A 403 -3.70 -16.46 3.69
CA PRO A 403 -3.40 -15.63 2.51
C PRO A 403 -4.49 -14.61 2.21
N ARG A 404 -4.12 -13.44 1.70
CA ARG A 404 -5.09 -12.41 1.29
C ARG A 404 -5.85 -12.90 0.04
N PRO A 405 -7.20 -12.92 0.00
CA PRO A 405 -7.93 -13.47 -1.13
C PRO A 405 -7.60 -12.81 -2.48
N GLU A 406 -7.34 -11.49 -2.50
CA GLU A 406 -6.97 -10.75 -3.71
C GLU A 406 -5.50 -10.91 -4.15
N SER A 407 -4.71 -11.70 -3.40
CA SER A 407 -3.29 -11.97 -3.67
C SER A 407 -2.89 -13.38 -3.20
N PHE A 408 -3.86 -14.30 -3.13
CA PHE A 408 -3.72 -15.59 -2.46
C PHE A 408 -2.53 -16.38 -3.01
N LEU A 409 -2.40 -16.44 -4.34
CA LEU A 409 -1.34 -17.16 -5.03
C LEU A 409 0.05 -16.58 -4.69
N ALA A 410 0.19 -15.26 -4.66
CA ALA A 410 1.46 -14.60 -4.36
C ALA A 410 1.87 -14.78 -2.89
N ASP A 411 0.91 -14.66 -1.95
CA ASP A 411 1.14 -14.91 -0.53
C ASP A 411 1.52 -16.39 -0.30
N TYR A 412 0.86 -17.32 -0.99
CA TYR A 412 1.14 -18.75 -0.94
C TYR A 412 2.54 -19.11 -1.48
N GLU A 413 2.94 -18.54 -2.62
CA GLU A 413 4.26 -18.77 -3.24
C GLU A 413 5.43 -18.34 -2.33
N VAL A 414 5.23 -17.32 -1.50
CA VAL A 414 6.21 -16.96 -0.45
C VAL A 414 6.16 -17.98 0.69
N ALA A 415 4.96 -18.29 1.19
CA ALA A 415 4.74 -19.11 2.38
C ALA A 415 5.13 -20.60 2.22
N ILE A 416 5.03 -21.18 1.01
CA ILE A 416 5.44 -22.57 0.77
C ILE A 416 6.94 -22.81 1.05
N ASN A 417 7.76 -21.77 0.86
CA ASN A 417 9.20 -21.78 1.15
C ASN A 417 9.52 -21.48 2.63
N MET A 418 8.50 -21.30 3.47
CA MET A 418 8.60 -21.10 4.91
C MET A 418 8.17 -22.36 5.66
N LYS A 419 8.66 -22.51 6.90
CA LYS A 419 8.14 -23.53 7.81
C LYS A 419 6.68 -23.24 8.15
N GLU A 420 5.91 -24.29 8.38
CA GLU A 420 4.46 -24.18 8.56
C GLU A 420 4.08 -23.33 9.77
N GLU A 421 4.81 -23.46 10.88
CA GLU A 421 4.62 -22.68 12.10
C GLU A 421 4.86 -21.17 11.91
N ASP A 422 5.66 -20.76 10.91
CA ASP A 422 5.98 -19.35 10.63
C ASP A 422 4.95 -18.70 9.67
N ARG A 423 4.19 -19.49 8.90
CA ARG A 423 3.22 -19.00 7.90
C ARG A 423 2.13 -18.08 8.50
N PRO A 424 1.48 -18.41 9.64
CA PRO A 424 0.54 -17.50 10.31
C PRO A 424 1.08 -16.09 10.54
N PHE A 425 2.34 -15.99 10.96
CA PHE A 425 2.99 -14.73 11.28
C PHE A 425 3.27 -13.91 10.01
N PHE A 426 3.71 -14.58 8.94
CA PHE A 426 3.91 -13.96 7.63
C PHE A 426 2.60 -13.45 7.01
N PHE A 427 1.53 -14.26 6.98
CA PHE A 427 0.24 -13.82 6.42
C PHE A 427 -0.33 -12.61 7.17
N LYS A 428 -0.20 -12.60 8.50
CA LYS A 428 -0.53 -11.43 9.32
C LYS A 428 0.32 -10.21 8.96
N ALA A 429 1.63 -10.38 8.77
CA ALA A 429 2.53 -9.31 8.38
C ALA A 429 2.18 -8.72 7.00
N ALA A 430 1.91 -9.59 6.02
CA ALA A 430 1.53 -9.22 4.66
C ALA A 430 0.20 -8.46 4.61
N ALA A 431 -0.83 -8.93 5.30
CA ALA A 431 -2.12 -8.24 5.40
C ALA A 431 -2.03 -6.92 6.17
N SER A 432 -1.13 -6.82 7.15
CA SER A 432 -0.85 -5.58 7.88
C SER A 432 -0.03 -4.58 7.06
N ALA A 433 0.88 -5.05 6.21
CA ALA A 433 1.58 -4.19 5.26
C ALA A 433 0.60 -3.66 4.18
N ALA A 434 -0.38 -4.45 3.77
CA ALA A 434 -1.51 -3.97 2.95
C ALA A 434 -2.40 -2.97 3.70
N GLU A 435 -2.60 -3.11 5.01
CA GLU A 435 -3.26 -2.09 5.84
C GLU A 435 -2.46 -0.77 5.92
N SER A 436 -1.14 -0.82 5.75
CA SER A 436 -0.31 0.40 5.72
C SER A 436 -0.37 1.19 4.41
N GLY A 437 -0.77 0.57 3.30
CA GLY A 437 -0.66 1.11 1.95
C GLY A 437 0.75 1.06 1.32
N TRP A 438 1.72 0.47 2.04
CA TRP A 438 3.10 0.21 1.59
C TRP A 438 3.33 -1.30 1.36
N ASP A 439 2.45 -1.93 0.57
CA ASP A 439 2.52 -3.33 0.15
C ASP A 439 3.29 -3.49 -1.17
N PHE A 440 4.58 -3.89 -1.18
CA PHE A 440 5.48 -4.15 -0.05
C PHE A 440 6.72 -3.26 -0.08
N SER A 441 7.39 -3.13 1.07
CA SER A 441 8.56 -2.27 1.28
C SER A 441 9.53 -2.91 2.27
N SER A 442 10.84 -2.73 2.05
CA SER A 442 11.90 -3.12 2.99
C SER A 442 11.76 -2.48 4.38
N ARG A 443 10.90 -1.46 4.51
CA ARG A 443 10.48 -0.86 5.78
C ARG A 443 9.93 -1.88 6.77
N TRP A 444 9.26 -2.92 6.27
CA TRP A 444 8.59 -3.94 7.08
C TRP A 444 9.42 -5.22 7.28
N PHE A 445 10.58 -5.32 6.63
CA PHE A 445 11.39 -6.54 6.59
C PHE A 445 12.45 -6.50 7.71
N ARG A 446 12.74 -7.66 8.32
CA ARG A 446 13.71 -7.80 9.42
C ARG A 446 15.15 -7.83 8.92
N ASP A 447 15.39 -8.57 7.84
CA ASP A 447 16.47 -8.24 6.91
C ASP A 447 15.99 -7.09 6.00
N ASP A 448 16.82 -6.53 5.13
CA ASP A 448 16.38 -5.44 4.23
C ASP A 448 15.62 -5.95 2.99
N GLN A 449 15.43 -7.28 2.86
CA GLN A 449 15.64 -7.96 1.58
C GLN A 449 14.52 -8.95 1.20
N THR A 450 13.97 -9.69 2.15
CA THR A 450 13.10 -10.84 1.89
C THR A 450 11.67 -10.65 2.41
N LEU A 451 10.68 -11.07 1.62
CA LEU A 451 9.27 -11.03 2.03
C LEU A 451 9.01 -11.96 3.22
N GLN A 452 9.75 -13.06 3.32
CA GLN A 452 9.68 -14.03 4.42
C GLN A 452 10.07 -13.42 5.77
N SER A 453 10.89 -12.36 5.79
CA SER A 453 11.35 -11.71 7.03
C SER A 453 10.40 -10.61 7.54
N MET A 454 9.27 -10.38 6.86
CA MET A 454 8.32 -9.31 7.17
C MET A 454 7.75 -9.43 8.59
N GLU A 455 7.75 -8.32 9.34
CA GLU A 455 7.27 -8.26 10.73
C GLU A 455 6.47 -6.99 11.07
N THR A 456 5.66 -6.51 10.12
CA THR A 456 4.83 -5.29 10.22
C THR A 456 4.14 -5.10 11.58
N GLN A 457 3.57 -6.16 12.15
CA GLN A 457 2.86 -6.16 13.44
C GLN A 457 3.73 -5.87 14.68
N ASN A 458 5.07 -5.91 14.54
CA ASN A 458 6.06 -5.55 15.56
C ASN A 458 6.55 -4.11 15.42
N ILE A 459 6.18 -3.40 14.34
CA ILE A 459 6.70 -2.08 14.01
C ILE A 459 5.61 -1.05 14.31
N ALA A 460 5.87 -0.15 15.26
CA ALA A 460 5.07 1.04 15.49
C ALA A 460 5.39 2.04 14.36
N PRO A 461 4.46 2.34 13.44
CA PRO A 461 4.79 3.15 12.26
C PRO A 461 4.69 4.65 12.58
N VAL A 462 5.74 5.41 12.27
CA VAL A 462 5.80 6.86 12.54
C VAL A 462 4.67 7.62 11.83
N ASP A 463 4.33 7.21 10.61
CA ASP A 463 3.27 7.81 9.78
C ASP A 463 1.87 7.54 10.34
N LEU A 464 1.54 6.29 10.71
CA LEU A 464 0.26 5.97 11.35
C LEU A 464 0.02 6.79 12.61
N ASN A 465 1.05 6.84 13.48
CA ASN A 465 0.97 7.55 14.75
C ASN A 465 0.88 9.07 14.51
N ALA A 466 1.57 9.60 13.49
CA ALA A 466 1.47 10.99 13.08
C ALA A 466 0.08 11.34 12.51
N PHE A 467 -0.56 10.47 11.72
CA PHE A 467 -1.93 10.65 11.26
C PHE A 467 -2.93 10.63 12.42
N LEU A 468 -2.81 9.70 13.37
CA LEU A 468 -3.74 9.65 14.50
C LEU A 468 -3.54 10.83 15.47
N CYS A 469 -2.32 11.34 15.60
CA CYS A 469 -2.04 12.61 16.26
C CYS A 469 -2.74 13.79 15.56
N TYR A 470 -2.69 13.86 14.22
CA TYR A 470 -3.41 14.87 13.43
C TYR A 470 -4.93 14.77 13.64
N ASN A 471 -5.46 13.55 13.68
CA ASN A 471 -6.88 13.28 13.88
C ASN A 471 -7.36 13.75 15.25
N MET A 472 -6.52 13.71 16.30
CA MET A 472 -6.85 14.28 17.61
C MET A 472 -7.01 15.81 17.55
N ASP A 473 -6.06 16.52 16.91
CA ASP A 473 -6.09 17.98 16.75
C ASP A 473 -7.33 18.43 15.93
N ILE A 474 -7.54 17.77 14.78
CA ILE A 474 -8.69 18.03 13.92
C ILE A 474 -10.02 17.74 14.63
N LEU A 475 -10.15 16.61 15.36
CA LEU A 475 -11.38 16.34 16.10
C LEU A 475 -11.64 17.43 17.14
N GLY A 476 -10.61 17.87 17.87
CA GLY A 476 -10.70 19.02 18.78
C GLY A 476 -11.28 20.26 18.11
N TYR A 477 -10.71 20.65 16.96
CA TYR A 477 -11.20 21.77 16.15
C TYR A 477 -12.63 21.56 15.63
N LEU A 478 -12.96 20.39 15.08
CA LEU A 478 -14.28 20.11 14.51
C LEU A 478 -15.38 20.09 15.58
N PHE A 479 -15.10 19.61 16.79
CA PHE A 479 -16.01 19.72 17.94
C PHE A 479 -16.19 21.17 18.39
N GLU A 480 -15.13 21.98 18.40
CA GLU A 480 -15.22 23.40 18.79
C GLU A 480 -16.07 24.21 17.81
N VAL A 481 -15.79 24.14 16.50
CA VAL A 481 -16.55 24.90 15.48
C VAL A 481 -18.00 24.47 15.34
N THR A 482 -18.36 23.28 15.83
CA THR A 482 -19.75 22.80 15.90
C THR A 482 -20.44 23.12 17.24
N GLY A 483 -19.69 23.47 18.29
CA GLY A 483 -20.22 23.94 19.58
C GLY A 483 -20.15 22.94 20.72
N TYR A 484 -19.42 21.82 20.56
CA TYR A 484 -19.22 20.80 21.59
C TYR A 484 -17.92 21.03 22.37
N SER A 485 -17.80 22.18 23.04
CA SER A 485 -16.55 22.60 23.72
C SER A 485 -15.98 21.56 24.69
N GLY A 486 -16.83 20.85 25.46
CA GLY A 486 -16.37 19.77 26.36
C GLY A 486 -15.69 18.59 25.64
N LYS A 487 -16.07 18.31 24.38
CA LYS A 487 -15.40 17.34 23.51
C LYS A 487 -14.14 17.92 22.87
N ALA A 488 -14.16 19.19 22.47
CA ALA A 488 -12.96 19.88 21.97
C ALA A 488 -11.82 19.83 23.00
N ASP A 489 -12.15 20.18 24.24
CA ASP A 489 -11.31 20.06 25.44
C ASP A 489 -10.77 18.64 25.69
N GLU A 490 -11.60 17.61 25.47
CA GLU A 490 -11.20 16.21 25.59
C GLU A 490 -10.11 15.87 24.57
N TYR A 491 -10.33 16.23 23.30
CA TYR A 491 -9.39 15.94 22.22
C TYR A 491 -8.11 16.75 22.27
N GLN A 492 -8.16 18.03 22.67
CA GLN A 492 -6.97 18.83 22.94
C GLN A 492 -6.08 18.15 24.00
N ARG A 493 -6.67 17.68 25.10
CA ARG A 493 -5.93 16.93 26.14
C ARG A 493 -5.41 15.57 25.67
N LYS A 494 -6.04 14.93 24.68
CA LYS A 494 -5.50 13.72 24.02
C LYS A 494 -4.29 14.08 23.17
N PHE A 495 -4.39 15.09 22.31
CA PHE A 495 -3.32 15.58 21.43
C PHE A 495 -2.08 16.02 22.22
N ASP A 496 -2.24 16.88 23.23
CA ASP A 496 -1.13 17.39 24.05
C ASP A 496 -0.38 16.28 24.80
N ARG A 497 -1.11 15.25 25.23
CA ARG A 497 -0.54 14.06 25.87
C ARG A 497 0.16 13.19 24.85
N PHE A 498 -0.51 12.88 23.73
CA PHE A 498 0.00 11.98 22.72
C PHE A 498 1.24 12.54 22.02
N ARG A 499 1.35 13.86 21.81
CA ARG A 499 2.57 14.51 21.28
C ARG A 499 3.81 14.19 22.12
N LYS A 500 3.70 14.16 23.46
CA LYS A 500 4.82 13.80 24.35
C LYS A 500 5.19 12.32 24.24
N THR A 501 4.19 11.44 24.09
CA THR A 501 4.40 10.01 23.86
C THR A 501 5.00 9.75 22.48
N PHE A 502 4.52 10.45 21.45
CA PHE A 502 5.01 10.40 20.07
C PHE A 502 6.48 10.81 19.98
N GLU A 503 6.84 11.95 20.59
CA GLU A 503 8.21 12.41 20.72
C GLU A 503 9.12 11.34 21.34
N LYS A 504 8.72 10.77 22.50
CA LYS A 504 9.48 9.72 23.20
C LYS A 504 9.62 8.41 22.40
N ILE A 505 8.63 8.02 21.61
CA ILE A 505 8.69 6.76 20.83
C ILE A 505 9.47 6.93 19.53
N PHE A 506 9.24 8.01 18.79
CA PHE A 506 9.63 8.09 17.37
C PHE A 506 10.79 9.05 17.09
N TYR A 507 11.03 10.07 17.91
CA TYR A 507 12.11 11.02 17.63
C TYR A 507 13.46 10.49 18.11
N ASN A 508 14.44 10.49 17.21
CA ASN A 508 15.82 10.14 17.52
C ASN A 508 16.65 11.43 17.60
N GLU A 509 17.05 11.83 18.82
CA GLU A 509 17.83 13.05 19.06
C GLU A 509 19.21 13.05 18.37
N THR A 510 19.83 11.88 18.16
CA THR A 510 21.13 11.76 17.49
C THR A 510 21.00 12.00 15.98
N GLU A 511 19.99 11.37 15.37
CA GLU A 511 19.72 11.47 13.93
C GLU A 511 18.88 12.70 13.55
N GLY A 512 18.31 13.41 14.52
CA GLY A 512 17.53 14.64 14.32
C GLY A 512 16.25 14.46 13.49
N ALA A 513 15.64 13.28 13.54
CA ALA A 513 14.48 12.90 12.74
C ALA A 513 13.59 11.87 13.44
N TRP A 514 12.38 11.65 12.92
CA TRP A 514 11.45 10.64 13.43
C TRP A 514 11.55 9.33 12.64
N TYR A 515 11.55 8.19 13.32
CA TYR A 515 11.70 6.86 12.73
C TYR A 515 10.65 5.89 13.26
N ASP A 516 10.39 4.81 12.52
CA ASP A 516 9.58 3.70 13.04
C ASP A 516 10.27 3.03 14.23
N TYR A 517 9.50 2.57 15.22
CA TYR A 517 10.04 1.89 16.41
C TYR A 517 9.62 0.41 16.42
N ASN A 518 10.59 -0.51 16.45
CA ASN A 518 10.33 -1.95 16.48
C ASN A 518 10.33 -2.46 17.92
N ILE A 519 9.17 -2.92 18.41
CA ILE A 519 8.99 -3.34 19.82
C ILE A 519 9.63 -4.70 20.14
N ARG A 520 10.09 -5.45 19.14
CA ARG A 520 10.82 -6.72 19.33
C ARG A 520 12.33 -6.48 19.51
N THR A 521 12.88 -5.45 18.86
CA THR A 521 14.30 -5.07 18.99
C THR A 521 14.52 -3.91 19.95
N GLU A 522 13.45 -3.29 20.45
CA GLU A 522 13.47 -2.10 21.30
C GLU A 522 14.29 -0.94 20.70
N ALA A 523 14.19 -0.77 19.36
CA ALA A 523 15.04 0.14 18.60
C ALA A 523 14.33 0.80 17.41
N HIS A 524 14.81 1.99 17.02
CA HIS A 524 14.40 2.68 15.80
C HIS A 524 14.94 1.98 14.54
N ASN A 525 14.12 1.93 13.48
CA ASN A 525 14.59 1.61 12.13
C ASN A 525 15.19 2.88 11.49
N LEU A 526 16.51 3.05 11.56
CA LEU A 526 17.20 4.26 11.09
C LEU A 526 17.32 4.39 9.55
N ARG A 527 16.76 3.45 8.77
CA ARG A 527 16.70 3.60 7.30
C ARG A 527 15.74 4.73 6.91
N VAL A 528 16.12 5.52 5.92
CA VAL A 528 15.31 6.65 5.45
C VAL A 528 14.18 6.19 4.54
N TYR A 529 12.94 6.41 4.99
CA TYR A 529 11.73 6.28 4.19
C TYR A 529 10.94 7.59 4.24
N PRO A 530 10.19 7.99 3.19
CA PRO A 530 9.38 9.21 3.21
C PRO A 530 8.39 9.36 4.39
N SER A 531 8.07 8.28 5.12
CA SER A 531 7.31 8.33 6.38
C SER A 531 7.93 9.25 7.44
N ILE A 532 9.26 9.42 7.45
CA ILE A 532 9.96 10.31 8.42
C ILE A 532 9.55 11.79 8.28
N ALA A 533 8.98 12.20 7.14
CA ALA A 533 8.49 13.56 6.89
C ALA A 533 7.01 13.75 7.28
N VAL A 534 6.25 12.68 7.53
CA VAL A 534 4.82 12.77 7.87
C VAL A 534 4.55 13.57 9.16
N PRO A 535 5.38 13.50 10.23
CA PRO A 535 5.20 14.34 11.41
C PRO A 535 5.25 15.85 11.13
N LEU A 536 6.01 16.28 10.12
CA LEU A 536 6.06 17.67 9.67
C LEU A 536 4.71 18.08 9.07
N PHE A 537 4.18 17.26 8.16
CA PHE A 537 2.88 17.47 7.52
C PHE A 537 1.73 17.50 8.54
N THR A 538 1.76 16.66 9.58
CA THR A 538 0.68 16.58 10.58
C THR A 538 0.86 17.52 11.78
N GLY A 539 2.00 18.22 11.89
CA GLY A 539 2.29 19.06 13.05
C GLY A 539 2.55 18.29 14.36
N CYS A 540 2.79 16.97 14.29
CA CYS A 540 2.93 16.10 15.48
C CYS A 540 4.35 16.13 16.08
N TYR A 541 4.81 17.31 16.48
CA TYR A 541 6.10 17.55 17.13
C TYR A 541 6.01 18.77 18.04
N ASN A 542 6.91 18.91 19.02
CA ASN A 542 6.91 20.08 19.91
C ASN A 542 7.15 21.39 19.13
N ARG A 543 6.16 22.31 19.11
CA ARG A 543 6.25 23.57 18.33
C ARG A 543 7.27 24.56 18.90
N LEU A 544 7.60 24.48 20.20
CA LEU A 544 8.69 25.29 20.78
C LEU A 544 10.07 24.89 20.23
N ASP A 545 10.21 23.67 19.71
CA ASP A 545 11.43 23.17 19.10
C ASP A 545 11.37 23.16 17.56
N GLU A 546 10.31 23.71 16.95
CA GLU A 546 10.02 23.63 15.51
C GLU A 546 11.20 24.08 14.66
N SER A 547 11.75 25.26 14.93
CA SER A 547 12.91 25.78 14.18
C SER A 547 14.12 24.86 14.26
N LYS A 548 14.40 24.28 15.44
CA LYS A 548 15.54 23.39 15.65
C LYS A 548 15.33 22.02 15.00
N LYS A 549 14.15 21.42 15.16
CA LYS A 549 13.85 20.06 14.67
C LYS A 549 13.64 20.06 13.16
N CYS A 550 12.93 21.03 12.60
CA CYS A 550 12.85 21.19 11.15
C CYS A 550 14.22 21.49 10.52
N GLN A 551 15.07 22.30 11.17
CA GLN A 551 16.43 22.55 10.68
C GLN A 551 17.32 21.31 10.77
N ALA A 552 17.31 20.57 11.88
CA ALA A 552 18.07 19.32 12.05
C ALA A 552 17.63 18.28 11.01
N PHE A 553 16.33 18.10 10.83
CA PHE A 553 15.74 17.24 9.82
C PHE A 553 16.20 17.61 8.40
N LEU A 554 16.10 18.89 8.01
CA LEU A 554 16.53 19.34 6.68
C LEU A 554 18.04 19.16 6.46
N ILE A 555 18.87 19.39 7.48
CA ILE A 555 20.32 19.16 7.42
C ILE A 555 20.63 17.68 7.21
N ASN A 556 19.97 16.78 7.95
CA ASN A 556 20.26 15.34 7.91
C ASN A 556 19.62 14.65 6.69
N LEU A 557 18.46 15.11 6.23
CA LEU A 557 17.88 14.69 4.94
C LEU A 557 18.78 15.09 3.76
N GLY A 558 19.49 16.22 3.86
CA GLY A 558 20.52 16.61 2.89
C GLY A 558 21.68 15.62 2.84
N LYS A 559 22.15 15.11 3.99
CA LYS A 559 23.23 14.11 4.10
C LYS A 559 22.80 12.70 3.65
N ALA A 560 21.53 12.35 3.81
CA ALA A 560 21.01 11.04 3.39
C ALA A 560 20.82 10.91 1.86
N ASN A 561 20.85 12.04 1.14
CA ASN A 561 20.78 12.10 -0.33
C ASN A 561 22.16 12.31 -1.00
N SER A 562 23.25 12.26 -0.23
CA SER A 562 24.65 12.41 -0.69
C SER A 562 25.47 11.16 -0.41
#